data_AF-A0A1I3YTR8-F1
#
_entry.id   AF-A0A1I3YTR8-F1
#
_cell.length_a   1.000
_cell.length_b   1.000
_cell.length_c   1.000
_cell.angle_alpha   90.00
_cell.angle_beta   90.00
_cell.angle_gamma   90.00
#
_symmetry.space_group_name_H-M   'P 1'
#
loop_
_entity.id
_entity.type
_entity.pdbx_description
1 polymer ?
#
loop_
_entity_poly.entity_id
_entity_poly.type
_entity_poly.pdbx_seq_one_letter_code
_entity_poly.pdbx_strand_id
1 'polypeptide(L)'
;MLKTLFIAAALSLSLSATALAEKPHPTANEFSRLTVAGMKHGLSKSHPAMAACVGKISDSALSEAYQAVIARIVPAADIATLDAFFGTPLGKRWTDDNILFGQTGGASHGEFSKDELKQITPIVSLPSYIKLQEVGASGDPVIQKAVMKALDPCQ
;
A
#
# COMPACT_ATOMS: atom_id res chain seq x y z
N MET A 1 4.74 70.15 -8.56
CA MET A 1 3.95 69.35 -7.60
C MET A 1 2.89 68.57 -8.37
N LEU A 2 3.07 67.26 -8.56
CA LEU A 2 1.96 66.33 -8.72
C LEU A 2 2.47 64.93 -8.29
N LYS A 3 1.98 64.48 -7.14
CA LYS A 3 2.09 63.12 -6.61
C LYS A 3 0.91 62.33 -7.12
N THR A 4 1.12 61.10 -7.64
CA THR A 4 0.25 59.89 -7.61
C THR A 4 0.59 59.00 -8.81
N LEU A 5 0.48 57.67 -8.82
CA LEU A 5 0.49 56.57 -7.84
C LEU A 5 0.28 55.30 -8.71
N PHE A 6 1.16 54.28 -8.62
CA PHE A 6 0.93 52.83 -8.81
C PHE A 6 0.34 52.35 -10.17
N ILE A 7 0.53 51.13 -10.69
CA ILE A 7 0.42 49.79 -10.10
C ILE A 7 1.26 48.83 -10.98
N ALA A 8 2.15 48.06 -10.35
CA ALA A 8 2.78 46.89 -10.95
C ALA A 8 1.77 45.73 -10.93
N ALA A 9 1.32 45.28 -12.10
CA ALA A 9 0.55 44.05 -12.23
C ALA A 9 1.51 42.87 -12.34
N ALA A 10 1.94 42.33 -11.20
CA ALA A 10 2.55 41.01 -11.16
C ALA A 10 1.42 39.97 -11.35
N LEU A 11 1.30 39.44 -12.56
CA LEU A 11 0.43 38.32 -12.87
C LEU A 11 0.98 37.09 -12.13
N SER A 12 0.50 36.85 -10.91
CA SER A 12 0.72 35.59 -10.20
C SER A 12 -0.09 34.51 -10.92
N LEU A 13 0.53 33.81 -11.87
CA LEU A 13 0.04 32.51 -12.33
C LEU A 13 0.14 31.55 -11.16
N SER A 14 -0.89 31.54 -10.31
CA SER A 14 -1.18 30.44 -9.41
C SER A 14 -1.54 29.24 -10.29
N LEU A 15 -0.51 28.51 -10.73
CA LEU A 15 -0.66 27.19 -11.29
C LEU A 15 -1.16 26.31 -10.13
N SER A 16 -2.48 26.28 -9.93
CA SER A 16 -3.13 25.25 -9.15
C SER A 16 -2.89 23.96 -9.92
N ALA A 17 -1.74 23.33 -9.68
CA ALA A 17 -1.54 21.94 -9.96
C ALA A 17 -2.55 21.21 -9.06
N THR A 18 -3.77 21.03 -9.57
CA THR A 18 -4.58 19.87 -9.20
C THR A 18 -3.70 18.68 -9.53
N ALA A 19 -2.92 18.23 -8.55
CA ALA A 19 -2.34 16.92 -8.57
C ALA A 19 -3.52 15.98 -8.76
N LEU A 20 -3.70 15.51 -10.00
CA LEU A 20 -4.51 14.32 -10.24
C LEU A 20 -3.96 13.31 -9.25
N ALA A 21 -4.79 12.87 -8.30
CA ALA A 21 -4.40 11.87 -7.33
C ALA A 21 -3.86 10.69 -8.13
N GLU A 22 -2.54 10.53 -8.11
CA GLU A 22 -1.87 9.51 -8.90
C GLU A 22 -2.43 8.18 -8.41
N LYS A 23 -2.95 7.38 -9.35
CA LYS A 23 -3.51 6.07 -9.00
C LYS A 23 -2.41 5.30 -8.25
N PRO A 24 -2.69 4.74 -7.06
CA PRO A 24 -1.66 4.06 -6.29
C PRO A 24 -0.99 2.95 -7.10
N HIS A 25 0.32 2.85 -6.94
CA HIS A 25 1.17 1.81 -7.54
C HIS A 25 0.58 0.40 -7.31
N PRO A 26 0.71 -0.55 -8.26
CA PRO A 26 0.42 -1.95 -8.01
C PRO A 26 1.02 -2.48 -6.71
N THR A 27 2.28 -2.13 -6.42
CA THR A 27 2.94 -2.50 -5.16
C THR A 27 2.19 -1.97 -3.94
N ALA A 28 1.77 -0.70 -3.96
CA ALA A 28 1.02 -0.09 -2.86
C ALA A 28 -0.33 -0.80 -2.61
N ASN A 29 -1.01 -1.21 -3.68
CA ASN A 29 -2.27 -1.94 -3.59
C ASN A 29 -2.10 -3.34 -2.99
N GLU A 30 -1.07 -4.08 -3.40
CA GLU A 30 -0.84 -5.43 -2.86
C GLU A 30 -0.39 -5.42 -1.40
N PHE A 31 0.44 -4.46 -0.99
CA PHE A 31 0.78 -4.28 0.43
C PHE A 31 -0.40 -3.79 1.27
N SER A 32 -1.27 -2.93 0.74
CA SER A 32 -2.55 -2.60 1.39
C SER A 32 -3.38 -3.86 1.61
N ARG A 33 -3.50 -4.70 0.59
CA ARG A 33 -4.31 -5.92 0.62
C ARG A 33 -3.81 -6.93 1.65
N LEU A 34 -2.49 -7.14 1.73
CA LEU A 34 -1.86 -7.98 2.77
C LEU A 34 -2.22 -7.50 4.17
N THR A 35 -2.04 -6.21 4.44
CA THR A 35 -2.25 -5.63 5.77
C THR A 35 -3.73 -5.62 6.14
N VAL A 36 -4.62 -5.27 5.21
CA VAL A 36 -6.07 -5.31 5.43
C VAL A 36 -6.54 -6.75 5.68
N ALA A 37 -6.04 -7.74 4.94
CA ALA A 37 -6.39 -9.14 5.16
C ALA A 37 -5.92 -9.64 6.53
N GLY A 38 -4.70 -9.31 6.95
CA GLY A 38 -4.18 -9.62 8.28
C GLY A 38 -5.01 -8.97 9.40
N MET A 39 -5.36 -7.68 9.24
CA MET A 39 -6.22 -6.95 10.15
C MET A 39 -7.61 -7.58 10.26
N LYS A 40 -8.28 -7.84 9.12
CA LYS A 40 -9.59 -8.51 9.07
C LYS A 40 -9.56 -9.84 9.80
N HIS A 41 -8.53 -10.66 9.54
CA HIS A 41 -8.37 -11.97 10.15
C HIS A 41 -8.15 -11.88 11.66
N GLY A 42 -7.18 -11.05 12.09
CA GLY A 42 -6.82 -10.88 13.50
C GLY A 42 -7.96 -10.29 14.33
N LEU A 43 -8.63 -9.26 13.84
CA LEU A 43 -9.78 -8.64 14.51
C LEU A 43 -11.00 -9.56 14.55
N SER A 44 -11.30 -10.29 13.47
CA SER A 44 -12.44 -11.22 13.49
C SER A 44 -12.24 -12.36 14.49
N LYS A 45 -10.98 -12.78 14.73
CA LYS A 45 -10.65 -13.78 15.76
C LYS A 45 -10.68 -13.22 17.18
N SER A 46 -10.09 -12.04 17.40
CA SER A 46 -9.96 -11.43 18.74
C SER A 46 -11.22 -10.70 19.20
N HIS A 47 -12.00 -10.13 18.27
CA HIS A 47 -13.19 -9.33 18.51
C HIS A 47 -14.32 -9.74 17.53
N PRO A 48 -14.95 -10.92 17.71
CA PRO A 48 -15.91 -11.47 16.74
C PRO A 48 -17.09 -10.54 16.42
N ALA A 49 -17.50 -9.69 17.37
CA ALA A 49 -18.56 -8.69 17.16
C ALA A 49 -18.23 -7.67 16.06
N MET A 50 -16.95 -7.42 15.79
CA MET A 50 -16.50 -6.49 14.75
C MET A 50 -16.42 -7.14 13.36
N ALA A 51 -16.54 -8.47 13.24
CA ALA A 51 -16.27 -9.22 12.00
C ALA A 51 -17.07 -8.70 10.79
N ALA A 52 -18.36 -8.43 10.99
CA ALA A 52 -19.23 -7.91 9.92
C ALA A 52 -18.84 -6.48 9.50
N CYS A 53 -18.32 -5.66 10.41
CA CYS A 53 -17.87 -4.31 10.08
C CYS A 53 -16.52 -4.33 9.37
N VAL A 54 -15.52 -5.00 9.94
CA VAL A 54 -14.17 -5.05 9.35
C VAL A 54 -14.16 -5.74 7.99
N GLY A 55 -15.11 -6.67 7.75
CA GLY A 55 -15.32 -7.28 6.44
C GLY A 55 -15.70 -6.30 5.32
N LYS A 56 -16.23 -5.11 5.67
CA LYS A 56 -16.58 -4.05 4.70
C LYS A 56 -15.40 -3.14 4.35
N ILE A 57 -14.29 -3.21 5.08
CA ILE A 57 -13.12 -2.40 4.79
C ILE A 57 -12.53 -2.83 3.44
N SER A 58 -12.31 -1.87 2.54
CA SER A 58 -11.71 -2.14 1.23
C SER A 58 -10.30 -2.69 1.37
N ASP A 59 -9.94 -3.65 0.54
CA ASP A 59 -8.56 -4.16 0.45
C ASP A 59 -7.55 -3.08 0.03
N SER A 60 -8.01 -2.01 -0.63
CA SER A 60 -7.23 -0.84 -1.01
C SER A 60 -7.24 0.31 0.02
N ALA A 61 -7.82 0.11 1.20
CA ALA A 61 -8.00 1.18 2.20
C ALA A 61 -6.68 1.83 2.66
N LEU A 62 -5.55 1.14 2.49
CA LEU A 62 -4.23 1.61 2.90
C LEU A 62 -3.32 1.95 1.71
N SER A 63 -3.81 1.87 0.47
CA SER A 63 -2.98 2.05 -0.74
C SER A 63 -2.29 3.41 -0.78
N GLU A 64 -2.97 4.49 -0.40
CA GLU A 64 -2.36 5.84 -0.36
C GLU A 64 -1.27 5.95 0.71
N ALA A 65 -1.46 5.29 1.86
CA ALA A 65 -0.48 5.27 2.93
C ALA A 65 0.78 4.49 2.50
N TYR A 66 0.60 3.35 1.83
CA TYR A 66 1.70 2.61 1.23
C TYR A 66 2.38 3.36 0.10
N GLN A 67 1.64 4.07 -0.76
CA GLN A 67 2.20 4.96 -1.79
C GLN A 67 3.18 5.97 -1.17
N ALA A 68 2.78 6.63 -0.07
CA ALA A 68 3.62 7.59 0.63
C ALA A 68 4.87 6.94 1.26
N VAL A 69 4.73 5.75 1.85
CA VAL A 69 5.87 5.03 2.42
C VAL A 69 6.84 4.56 1.34
N ILE A 70 6.34 3.98 0.25
CA ILE A 70 7.12 3.51 -0.89
C ILE A 70 7.94 4.67 -1.46
N ALA A 71 7.31 5.82 -1.73
CA ALA A 71 7.99 7.01 -2.23
C ALA A 71 9.11 7.52 -1.30
N ARG A 72 9.02 7.24 0.01
CA ARG A 72 10.01 7.66 1.01
C ARG A 72 11.18 6.69 1.16
N ILE A 73 10.96 5.38 1.01
CA ILE A 73 11.93 4.36 1.46
C ILE A 73 12.43 3.43 0.36
N VAL A 74 11.78 3.41 -0.80
CA VAL A 74 12.10 2.50 -1.91
C VAL A 74 12.74 3.31 -3.05
N PRO A 75 13.93 2.90 -3.55
CA PRO A 75 14.51 3.52 -4.74
C PRO A 75 13.60 3.40 -5.96
N ALA A 76 13.53 4.44 -6.80
CA ALA A 76 12.64 4.45 -7.97
C ALA A 76 12.82 3.26 -8.93
N ALA A 77 14.05 2.77 -9.09
CA ALA A 77 14.34 1.58 -9.91
C ALA A 77 13.69 0.30 -9.34
N ASP A 78 13.66 0.16 -8.01
CA ASP A 78 13.02 -0.96 -7.34
C ASP A 78 11.50 -0.85 -7.41
N ILE A 79 10.94 0.38 -7.32
CA ILE A 79 9.50 0.61 -7.50
C ILE A 79 9.05 0.10 -8.87
N ALA A 80 9.75 0.46 -9.94
CA ALA A 80 9.40 0.01 -11.30
C ALA A 80 9.43 -1.53 -11.43
N THR A 81 10.41 -2.18 -10.79
CA THR A 81 10.53 -3.65 -10.78
C THR A 81 9.39 -4.31 -10.00
N LEU A 82 9.09 -3.80 -8.81
CA LEU A 82 8.01 -4.30 -7.96
C LEU A 82 6.65 -4.10 -8.63
N ASP A 83 6.40 -2.93 -9.21
CA ASP A 83 5.15 -2.62 -9.91
C ASP A 83 4.95 -3.47 -11.15
N ALA A 84 6.02 -3.73 -11.90
CA ALA A 84 5.96 -4.64 -13.03
C ALA A 84 5.52 -6.05 -12.57
N PHE A 85 6.07 -6.54 -11.46
CA PHE A 85 5.70 -7.84 -10.91
C PHE A 85 4.28 -7.88 -10.34
N PHE A 86 3.93 -6.98 -9.40
CA PHE A 86 2.61 -6.93 -8.76
C PHE A 86 1.48 -6.51 -9.72
N GLY A 87 1.83 -5.89 -10.85
CA GLY A 87 0.93 -5.68 -11.97
C GLY A 87 0.47 -6.98 -12.65
N THR A 88 1.26 -8.05 -12.60
CA THR A 88 0.96 -9.33 -13.28
C THR A 88 -0.06 -10.21 -12.54
N PRO A 89 -0.66 -11.21 -13.21
CA PRO A 89 -1.42 -12.26 -12.53
C PRO A 89 -0.59 -13.05 -11.51
N LEU A 90 0.70 -13.29 -11.79
CA LEU A 90 1.60 -14.01 -10.89
C LEU A 90 1.84 -13.24 -9.59
N GLY A 91 2.05 -11.92 -9.68
CA GLY A 91 2.23 -11.06 -8.51
C GLY A 91 0.98 -11.00 -7.62
N LYS A 92 -0.22 -10.95 -8.23
CA LYS A 92 -1.48 -11.03 -7.47
C LYS A 92 -1.64 -12.38 -6.77
N ARG A 93 -1.36 -13.48 -7.48
CA ARG A 93 -1.41 -14.84 -6.93
C ARG A 93 -0.40 -15.03 -5.79
N TRP A 94 0.80 -14.44 -5.91
CA TRP A 94 1.79 -14.42 -4.83
C TRP A 94 1.24 -13.74 -3.57
N THR A 95 0.55 -12.61 -3.72
CA THR A 95 -0.10 -11.94 -2.60
C THR A 95 -1.26 -12.77 -2.02
N ASP A 96 -2.10 -13.38 -2.85
CA ASP A 96 -3.19 -14.29 -2.41
C ASP A 96 -2.63 -15.42 -1.54
N ASP A 97 -1.51 -15.99 -1.97
CA ASP A 97 -0.83 -17.05 -1.26
C ASP A 97 -0.31 -16.60 0.12
N ASN A 98 0.32 -15.43 0.21
CA ASN A 98 0.80 -14.90 1.48
C ASN A 98 -0.36 -14.57 2.44
N ILE A 99 -1.51 -14.16 1.92
CA ILE A 99 -2.73 -13.98 2.72
C ILE A 99 -3.19 -15.33 3.30
N LEU A 100 -3.27 -16.37 2.48
CA LEU A 100 -3.64 -17.72 2.91
C LEU A 100 -2.66 -18.26 3.97
N PHE A 101 -1.37 -18.08 3.74
CA PHE A 101 -0.31 -18.46 4.67
C PHE A 101 -0.50 -17.80 6.04
N GLY A 102 -0.72 -16.47 6.07
CA GLY A 102 -0.97 -15.73 7.29
C GLY A 102 -2.23 -16.19 8.04
N GLN A 103 -3.32 -16.46 7.31
CA GLN A 103 -4.59 -16.91 7.89
C GLN A 103 -4.53 -18.33 8.48
N THR A 104 -3.64 -19.17 7.96
CA THR A 104 -3.46 -20.56 8.38
C THR A 104 -2.33 -20.75 9.40
N GLY A 105 -1.75 -19.66 9.91
CA GLY A 105 -0.62 -19.74 10.85
C GLY A 105 0.61 -20.42 10.24
N GLY A 106 0.74 -20.33 8.92
CA GLY A 106 1.82 -20.91 8.14
C GLY A 106 1.62 -22.36 7.70
N ALA A 107 0.43 -22.94 7.93
CA ALA A 107 0.16 -24.33 7.56
C ALA A 107 -0.12 -24.53 6.06
N SER A 108 -0.39 -23.47 5.30
CA SER A 108 -0.72 -23.57 3.88
C SER A 108 0.01 -22.55 3.02
N HIS A 109 0.63 -23.04 1.96
CA HIS A 109 1.04 -22.29 0.79
C HIS A 109 0.49 -22.98 -0.45
N GLY A 110 0.19 -22.20 -1.46
CA GLY A 110 -0.06 -22.61 -2.83
C GLY A 110 1.24 -23.06 -3.49
N GLU A 111 1.09 -24.01 -4.39
CA GLU A 111 2.21 -24.56 -5.14
C GLU A 111 2.58 -23.66 -6.32
N PHE A 112 3.84 -23.22 -6.38
CA PHE A 112 4.37 -22.48 -7.54
C PHE A 112 5.23 -23.41 -8.39
N SER A 113 5.05 -23.35 -9.70
CA SER A 113 5.90 -24.07 -10.65
C SER A 113 7.34 -23.55 -10.62
N LYS A 114 8.28 -24.32 -11.15
CA LYS A 114 9.69 -23.91 -11.24
C LYS A 114 9.89 -22.59 -11.99
N ASP A 115 9.09 -22.35 -13.03
CA ASP A 115 9.21 -21.13 -13.84
C ASP A 115 8.56 -19.91 -13.19
N GLU A 116 7.51 -20.12 -12.38
CA GLU A 116 6.97 -19.08 -11.50
C GLU A 116 7.97 -18.73 -10.40
N LEU A 117 8.59 -19.74 -9.76
CA LEU A 117 9.60 -19.50 -8.73
C LEU A 117 10.81 -18.74 -9.27
N LYS A 118 11.24 -18.98 -10.53
CA LYS A 118 12.30 -18.18 -11.17
C LYS A 118 11.93 -16.70 -11.32
N GLN A 119 10.64 -16.39 -11.46
CA GLN A 119 10.15 -15.01 -11.56
C GLN A 119 9.94 -14.38 -10.17
N ILE A 120 9.46 -15.15 -9.20
CA ILE A 120 9.22 -14.69 -7.83
C ILE A 120 10.53 -14.47 -7.06
N THR A 121 11.47 -15.41 -7.14
CA THR A 121 12.69 -15.43 -6.30
C THR A 121 13.46 -14.12 -6.38
N PRO A 122 13.73 -13.53 -7.55
CA PRO A 122 14.43 -12.25 -7.63
C PRO A 122 13.67 -11.13 -6.92
N ILE A 123 12.34 -11.10 -7.03
CA ILE A 123 11.49 -10.06 -6.42
C ILE A 123 11.52 -10.14 -4.90
N VAL A 124 11.30 -11.34 -4.35
CA VAL A 124 11.27 -11.52 -2.88
C VAL A 124 12.64 -11.41 -2.24
N SER A 125 13.71 -11.50 -3.04
CA SER A 125 15.09 -11.27 -2.60
C SER A 125 15.50 -9.80 -2.68
N LEU A 126 14.67 -8.90 -3.24
CA LEU A 126 15.00 -7.47 -3.30
C LEU A 126 15.03 -6.90 -1.88
N PRO A 127 16.09 -6.17 -1.48
CA PRO A 127 16.14 -5.50 -0.17
C PRO A 127 14.95 -4.57 0.07
N SER A 128 14.46 -3.90 -0.97
CA SER A 128 13.28 -3.04 -0.89
C SER A 128 11.99 -3.80 -0.61
N TYR A 129 11.83 -5.01 -1.15
CA TYR A 129 10.67 -5.86 -0.84
C TYR A 129 10.69 -6.28 0.64
N ILE A 130 11.85 -6.74 1.12
CA ILE A 130 12.05 -7.13 2.54
C ILE A 130 11.73 -5.94 3.45
N LYS A 131 12.24 -4.75 3.13
CA LYS A 131 11.97 -3.53 3.89
C LYS A 131 10.48 -3.14 3.92
N LEU A 132 9.75 -3.36 2.82
CA LEU A 132 8.30 -3.13 2.80
C LEU A 132 7.54 -4.14 3.66
N GLN A 133 8.00 -5.39 3.75
CA GLN A 133 7.44 -6.36 4.70
C GLN A 133 7.66 -5.92 6.15
N GLU A 134 8.85 -5.41 6.48
CA GLU A 134 9.16 -4.86 7.80
C GLU A 134 8.29 -3.66 8.15
N VAL A 135 7.99 -2.76 7.20
CA VAL A 135 7.04 -1.64 7.40
C VAL A 135 5.67 -2.15 7.82
N GLY A 136 5.15 -3.18 7.15
CA GLY A 136 3.86 -3.79 7.49
C GLY A 136 3.86 -4.41 8.88
N ALA A 137 4.97 -5.03 9.29
CA ALA A 137 5.10 -5.70 10.59
C ALA A 137 5.39 -4.74 11.76
N SER A 138 6.18 -3.69 11.53
CA SER A 138 6.67 -2.77 12.57
C SER A 138 5.70 -1.65 12.92
N GLY A 139 4.67 -1.44 12.10
CA GLY A 139 3.67 -0.41 12.32
C GLY A 139 4.21 0.99 12.04
N ASP A 140 4.64 1.23 10.79
CA ASP A 140 4.99 2.58 10.35
C ASP A 140 3.87 3.58 10.72
N PRO A 141 4.17 4.76 11.29
CA PRO A 141 3.15 5.71 11.77
C PRO A 141 2.13 6.15 10.70
N VAL A 142 2.54 6.21 9.43
CA VAL A 142 1.65 6.58 8.32
C VAL A 142 0.64 5.45 8.07
N ILE A 143 1.11 4.21 8.08
CA ILE A 143 0.25 3.03 7.94
C ILE A 143 -0.65 2.87 9.17
N GLN A 144 -0.12 3.02 10.39
CA GLN A 144 -0.92 2.94 11.63
C GLN A 144 -2.06 3.96 11.63
N LYS A 145 -1.77 5.21 11.26
CA LYS A 145 -2.81 6.25 11.15
C LYS A 145 -3.89 5.87 10.13
N ALA A 146 -3.50 5.31 8.98
CA ALA A 146 -4.44 4.85 7.97
C ALA A 146 -5.27 3.65 8.44
N VAL A 147 -4.67 2.71 9.18
CA VAL A 147 -5.37 1.59 9.82
C VAL A 147 -6.41 2.09 10.82
N MET A 148 -6.04 3.00 11.72
CA MET A 148 -6.98 3.59 12.68
C MET A 148 -8.16 4.24 11.95
N LYS A 149 -7.87 5.09 10.95
CA LYS A 149 -8.90 5.72 10.12
C LYS A 149 -9.82 4.70 9.42
N ALA A 150 -9.27 3.59 8.94
CA ALA A 150 -10.05 2.53 8.30
C ALA A 150 -10.95 1.78 9.31
N LEU A 151 -10.54 1.74 10.58
CA LEU A 151 -11.27 1.10 11.68
C LEU A 151 -12.27 2.02 12.38
N ASP A 152 -12.17 3.34 12.24
CA ASP A 152 -13.07 4.32 12.86
C ASP A 152 -14.57 3.97 12.71
N PRO A 153 -15.07 3.49 11.55
CA PRO A 153 -16.49 3.13 11.41
C PRO A 153 -16.91 1.86 12.17
N CYS A 154 -15.96 1.12 12.75
CA CYS A 154 -16.19 -0.14 13.44
C CYS A 154 -16.02 -0.06 14.96
N GLN A 155 -15.61 1.10 15.48
CA GLN A 155 -15.50 1.39 16.91
C GLN A 155 -16.81 1.96 17.46
#